data_AF-A0A0F5W1K9-F1
#
_entry.id   AF-A0A0F5W1K9-F1
#
_cell.length_a   1.000
_cell.length_b   1.000
_cell.length_c   1.000
_cell.angle_alpha   90.00
_cell.angle_beta   90.00
_cell.angle_gamma   90.00
#
_symmetry.space_group_name_H-M   'P 1'
#
loop_
_entity.id
_entity.type
_entity.pdbx_description
1 polymer ?
#
loop_
_entity_poly.entity_id
_entity_poly.type
_entity_poly.pdbx_seq_one_letter_code
_entity_poly.pdbx_strand_id
1 'polypeptide(L)'
;PPPPPPPPPPPPPPPGPPPPPAPAAPVAPPAPVAAAPAPAAPAPAPAAPAPVAAAPAAPAATAGDDGAYVTPLVRKLASEHGVDLAAVKGTGVGGRIRKQDVVAAAEAAKAAAAAPAPAAAAAPAAPAAKKAPTLEASPLRGQTVKMPRIRKVIGDNMVKALHEQAQLSSVVEVDVTRLMKLRGRAKDSFAAREGVKLSPMPFFVKAAAQALKAHAPVNARINVDEGTITYFDTENIGIAVDSEKGLMTPVIKHAGDLNIAGIAKATADLAGKVRANKITPDELSGATFTISNTGSRGALFDTIIVPPGQVAILGIGATVKRPAVLETEEGTVIAVRDMTYLTLSYDHRLVDGADAARYLTAVKAILEAGEFEVELGL
;
A
#
# COMPACT_ATOMS: atom_id res chain seq x y z
N PRO A 1 -8.42 -86.81 -59.48
CA PRO A 1 -7.89 -85.73 -58.61
C PRO A 1 -8.13 -84.34 -59.24
N PRO A 2 -8.89 -83.45 -58.59
CA PRO A 2 -9.10 -82.10 -59.12
C PRO A 2 -7.80 -81.28 -59.08
N PRO A 3 -7.62 -80.32 -59.99
CA PRO A 3 -6.43 -79.47 -60.02
C PRO A 3 -6.36 -78.56 -58.78
N PRO A 4 -5.15 -78.22 -58.31
CA PRO A 4 -4.96 -77.37 -57.14
C PRO A 4 -5.52 -75.97 -57.38
N PRO A 5 -6.09 -75.32 -56.35
CA PRO A 5 -6.63 -73.97 -56.47
C PRO A 5 -5.52 -72.94 -56.73
N PRO A 6 -5.80 -71.89 -57.52
CA PRO A 6 -4.84 -70.82 -57.79
C PRO A 6 -4.50 -70.02 -56.53
N PRO A 7 -3.29 -69.46 -56.44
CA PRO A 7 -2.87 -68.67 -55.28
C PRO A 7 -3.69 -67.37 -55.14
N PRO A 8 -3.91 -66.89 -53.91
CA PRO A 8 -4.66 -65.66 -53.66
C PRO A 8 -3.92 -64.43 -54.21
N PRO A 9 -4.64 -63.40 -54.67
CA PRO A 9 -4.03 -62.16 -55.14
C PRO A 9 -3.31 -61.41 -54.01
N PRO A 10 -2.24 -60.66 -54.34
CA PRO A 10 -1.50 -59.88 -53.36
C PRO A 10 -2.38 -58.79 -52.73
N PRO A 11 -2.13 -58.42 -51.45
CA PRO A 11 -2.87 -57.36 -50.79
C PRO A 11 -2.62 -56.01 -51.46
N PRO A 12 -3.61 -55.09 -51.46
CA PRO A 12 -3.44 -53.76 -52.00
C PRO A 12 -2.36 -52.98 -51.21
N PRO A 13 -1.61 -52.08 -51.88
CA PRO A 13 -0.61 -51.27 -51.21
C PRO A 13 -1.26 -50.36 -50.15
N PRO A 14 -0.53 -50.02 -49.07
CA PRO A 14 -1.03 -49.09 -48.07
C PRO A 14 -1.29 -47.71 -48.70
N PRO A 15 -2.32 -46.97 -48.22
CA PRO A 15 -2.58 -45.62 -48.70
C PRO A 15 -1.36 -44.73 -48.43
N GLY A 16 -0.95 -43.98 -49.45
CA GLY A 16 0.16 -43.03 -49.34
C GLY A 16 -0.12 -41.93 -48.31
N PRO A 17 0.92 -41.26 -47.80
CA PRO A 17 0.75 -40.14 -46.87
C PRO A 17 -0.09 -39.04 -47.51
N PRO A 18 -0.95 -38.35 -46.74
CA PRO A 18 -1.72 -37.22 -47.25
C PRO A 18 -0.79 -36.13 -47.79
N PRO A 19 -1.19 -35.40 -48.85
CA PRO A 19 -0.38 -34.32 -49.40
C PRO A 19 -0.11 -33.24 -48.34
N PRO A 20 1.06 -32.58 -48.37
CA PRO A 20 1.34 -31.47 -47.48
C PRO A 20 0.30 -30.35 -47.68
N PRO A 21 -0.09 -29.64 -46.60
CA PRO A 21 -1.03 -28.54 -46.70
C PRO A 21 -0.49 -27.48 -47.67
N ALA A 22 -1.34 -27.01 -48.57
CA ALA A 22 -1.02 -25.94 -49.49
C ALA A 22 -0.56 -24.69 -48.71
N PRO A 23 0.42 -23.91 -49.22
CA PRO A 23 0.82 -22.66 -48.58
C PRO A 23 -0.40 -21.74 -48.48
N ALA A 24 -0.71 -21.30 -47.27
CA ALA A 24 -1.71 -20.26 -47.06
C ALA A 24 -1.29 -19.02 -47.85
N ALA A 25 -2.17 -18.54 -48.74
CA ALA A 25 -1.99 -17.26 -49.41
C ALA A 25 -1.78 -16.14 -48.37
N PRO A 26 -0.92 -15.14 -48.64
CA PRO A 26 -0.74 -14.02 -47.72
C PRO A 26 -2.08 -13.30 -47.55
N VAL A 27 -2.58 -13.28 -46.32
CA VAL A 27 -3.70 -12.42 -45.95
C VAL A 27 -3.20 -10.98 -46.06
N ALA A 28 -3.80 -10.22 -46.99
CA ALA A 28 -3.51 -8.80 -47.15
C ALA A 28 -3.73 -8.06 -45.81
N PRO A 29 -2.85 -7.11 -45.44
CA PRO A 29 -3.08 -6.29 -44.26
C PRO A 29 -4.41 -5.54 -44.38
N PRO A 30 -5.21 -5.44 -43.31
CA PRO A 30 -6.42 -4.64 -43.34
C PRO A 30 -6.05 -3.19 -43.66
N ALA A 31 -6.76 -2.60 -44.63
CA ALA A 31 -6.65 -1.18 -44.94
C ALA A 31 -6.91 -0.34 -43.68
N PRO A 32 -6.20 0.78 -43.48
CA PRO A 32 -6.41 1.65 -42.33
C PRO A 32 -7.84 2.19 -42.38
N VAL A 33 -8.64 1.80 -41.40
CA VAL A 33 -9.94 2.41 -41.15
C VAL A 33 -9.68 3.87 -40.81
N ALA A 34 -10.21 4.76 -41.65
CA ALA A 34 -10.16 6.19 -41.44
C ALA A 34 -10.71 6.52 -40.04
N ALA A 35 -9.94 7.30 -39.28
CA ALA A 35 -10.31 7.78 -37.98
C ALA A 35 -11.65 8.52 -38.07
N ALA A 36 -12.65 8.02 -37.33
CA ALA A 36 -13.85 8.78 -37.04
C ALA A 36 -13.45 10.08 -36.30
N PRO A 37 -14.06 11.23 -36.64
CA PRO A 37 -13.73 12.50 -36.00
C PRO A 37 -14.07 12.45 -34.51
N ALA A 38 -13.14 12.93 -33.69
CA ALA A 38 -13.29 13.07 -32.26
C ALA A 38 -14.57 13.86 -31.92
N PRO A 39 -15.36 13.46 -30.90
CA PRO A 39 -16.45 14.28 -30.39
C PRO A 39 -15.92 15.62 -29.89
N ALA A 40 -16.53 16.70 -30.36
CA ALA A 40 -16.25 18.05 -29.93
C ALA A 40 -16.36 18.19 -28.41
N ALA A 41 -15.38 18.86 -27.80
CA ALA A 41 -15.41 19.24 -26.40
C ALA A 41 -16.66 20.10 -26.10
N PRO A 42 -17.41 19.82 -25.02
CA PRO A 42 -18.51 20.68 -24.63
C PRO A 42 -17.99 22.06 -24.21
N ALA A 43 -18.66 23.10 -24.70
CA ALA A 43 -18.40 24.49 -24.36
C ALA A 43 -18.55 24.74 -22.84
N PRO A 44 -17.80 25.70 -22.26
CA PRO A 44 -17.90 26.00 -20.84
C PRO A 44 -19.29 26.56 -20.51
N ALA A 45 -19.96 25.94 -19.53
CA ALA A 45 -21.19 26.47 -18.95
C ALA A 45 -20.90 27.80 -18.23
N PRO A 46 -21.81 28.80 -18.33
CA PRO A 46 -21.63 30.11 -17.71
C PRO A 46 -21.61 30.02 -16.18
N ALA A 47 -20.70 30.79 -15.58
CA ALA A 47 -20.49 30.88 -14.15
C ALA A 47 -21.77 31.30 -13.40
N ALA A 48 -22.15 30.51 -12.40
CA ALA A 48 -23.18 30.88 -11.43
C ALA A 48 -22.68 32.03 -10.53
N PRO A 49 -23.55 33.00 -10.19
CA PRO A 49 -23.17 34.18 -9.42
C PRO A 49 -22.83 33.83 -7.96
N ALA A 50 -21.85 34.56 -7.41
CA ALA A 50 -21.39 34.43 -6.04
C ALA A 50 -22.49 34.76 -5.01
N PRO A 51 -22.56 34.08 -3.85
CA PRO A 51 -23.51 34.41 -2.79
C PRO A 51 -23.15 35.76 -2.15
N VAL A 52 -24.13 36.66 -2.11
CA VAL A 52 -24.08 37.95 -1.42
C VAL A 52 -24.15 37.71 0.09
N ALA A 53 -23.24 38.35 0.82
CA ALA A 53 -23.19 38.34 2.29
C ALA A 53 -24.44 39.00 2.89
N ALA A 54 -25.07 38.32 3.85
CA ALA A 54 -26.21 38.83 4.60
C ALA A 54 -25.78 39.94 5.58
N ALA A 55 -26.48 41.07 5.50
CA ALA A 55 -26.37 42.19 6.43
C ALA A 55 -27.02 41.85 7.79
N PRO A 56 -26.47 42.31 8.92
CA PRO A 56 -27.10 42.13 10.23
C PRO A 56 -28.35 43.01 10.39
N ALA A 57 -29.41 42.40 10.93
CA ALA A 57 -30.65 43.06 11.29
C ALA A 57 -30.49 43.98 12.52
N ALA A 58 -31.20 45.11 12.45
CA ALA A 58 -31.32 46.11 13.52
C ALA A 58 -32.16 45.59 14.71
N PRO A 59 -31.81 45.95 15.96
CA PRO A 59 -32.72 45.79 17.09
C PRO A 59 -33.81 46.87 17.11
N ALA A 60 -34.98 46.45 17.58
CA ALA A 60 -36.23 47.18 17.63
C ALA A 60 -36.29 48.29 18.70
N ALA A 61 -37.11 49.29 18.35
CA ALA A 61 -37.82 50.30 19.14
C ALA A 61 -37.57 50.42 20.66
N THR A 62 -37.05 51.58 21.05
CA THR A 62 -37.18 52.18 22.39
C THR A 62 -38.60 52.72 22.60
N ALA A 63 -39.25 52.30 23.69
CA ALA A 63 -40.43 52.93 24.25
C ALA A 63 -40.07 53.69 25.53
N GLY A 64 -40.56 54.93 25.65
CA GLY A 64 -40.82 55.60 26.93
C GLY A 64 -39.69 56.45 27.51
N ASP A 65 -39.68 57.73 27.15
CA ASP A 65 -39.10 58.83 27.91
C ASP A 65 -39.83 58.96 29.26
N ASP A 66 -39.11 58.73 30.36
CA ASP A 66 -39.47 59.26 31.67
C ASP A 66 -38.18 59.74 32.31
N GLY A 67 -37.89 61.03 32.07
CA GLY A 67 -36.68 61.72 32.52
C GLY A 67 -36.51 61.67 34.03
N ALA A 68 -35.83 60.63 34.52
CA ALA A 68 -35.39 60.55 35.90
C ALA A 68 -34.51 61.77 36.21
N TYR A 69 -35.00 62.66 37.07
CA TYR A 69 -34.28 63.87 37.47
C TYR A 69 -33.01 63.49 38.26
N VAL A 70 -31.86 63.51 37.60
CA VAL A 70 -30.55 63.17 38.19
C VAL A 70 -29.81 64.43 38.61
N THR A 71 -29.43 64.52 39.89
CA THR A 71 -28.65 65.66 40.41
C THR A 71 -27.23 65.71 39.79
N PRO A 72 -26.61 66.90 39.61
CA PRO A 72 -25.31 67.05 38.95
C PRO A 72 -24.18 66.19 39.54
N LEU A 73 -24.23 65.93 40.85
CA LEU A 73 -23.25 65.09 41.55
C LEU A 73 -23.31 63.62 41.10
N VAL A 74 -24.50 63.08 40.83
CA VAL A 74 -24.71 61.70 40.40
C VAL A 74 -24.29 61.52 38.94
N ARG A 75 -24.50 62.53 38.10
CA ARG A 75 -24.01 62.55 36.71
C ARG A 75 -22.48 62.55 36.64
N LYS A 76 -21.82 63.34 37.49
CA LYS A 76 -20.36 63.36 37.59
C LYS A 76 -19.81 62.00 38.06
N LEU A 77 -20.41 61.41 39.09
CA LEU A 77 -19.98 60.11 39.62
C LEU A 77 -20.16 58.97 38.61
N ALA A 78 -21.25 58.98 37.84
CA ALA A 78 -21.51 57.99 36.81
C ALA A 78 -20.51 58.09 35.64
N SER A 79 -20.16 59.32 35.23
CA SER A 79 -19.11 59.53 34.22
C SER A 79 -17.72 59.10 34.70
N GLU A 80 -17.39 59.31 35.97
CA GLU A 80 -16.09 58.89 36.55
C GLU A 80 -15.96 57.37 36.65
N HIS A 81 -17.07 56.67 36.87
CA HIS A 81 -17.10 55.21 37.01
C HIS A 81 -17.54 54.45 35.75
N GLY A 82 -17.78 55.17 34.64
CA GLY A 82 -18.21 54.56 33.36
C GLY A 82 -19.56 53.86 33.43
N VAL A 83 -20.45 54.31 34.33
CA VAL A 83 -21.76 53.69 34.57
C VAL A 83 -22.83 54.40 33.73
N ASP A 84 -23.58 53.65 32.93
CA ASP A 84 -24.73 54.17 32.21
C ASP A 84 -25.93 54.34 33.15
N LEU A 85 -26.35 55.58 33.37
CA LEU A 85 -27.46 55.93 34.26
C LEU A 85 -28.80 55.40 33.78
N ALA A 86 -28.98 55.12 32.47
CA ALA A 86 -30.21 54.54 31.95
C ALA A 86 -30.39 53.07 32.38
N ALA A 87 -29.29 52.38 32.71
CA ALA A 87 -29.29 51.00 33.18
C ALA A 87 -29.35 50.88 34.72
N VAL A 88 -29.30 51.99 35.46
CA VAL A 88 -29.27 52.02 36.92
C VAL A 88 -30.66 52.30 37.49
N LYS A 89 -31.22 51.34 38.21
CA LYS A 89 -32.49 51.52 38.92
C LYS A 89 -32.28 52.31 40.21
N GLY A 90 -32.80 53.54 40.27
CA GLY A 90 -32.65 54.42 41.42
C GLY A 90 -33.49 53.99 42.64
N THR A 91 -32.90 54.04 43.83
CA THR A 91 -33.56 53.64 45.09
C THR A 91 -34.12 54.82 45.89
N GLY A 92 -33.94 56.05 45.41
CA GLY A 92 -34.43 57.26 46.07
C GLY A 92 -35.94 57.47 45.94
N VAL A 93 -36.53 58.21 46.88
CA VAL A 93 -37.95 58.59 46.87
C VAL A 93 -38.35 59.17 45.50
N GLY A 94 -39.31 58.52 44.83
CA GLY A 94 -39.73 58.84 43.47
C GLY A 94 -38.88 58.23 42.34
N GLY A 95 -38.12 57.16 42.60
CA GLY A 95 -37.29 56.48 41.60
C GLY A 95 -35.96 57.17 41.27
N ARG A 96 -35.54 58.13 42.10
CA ARG A 96 -34.32 58.93 41.85
C ARG A 96 -33.05 58.13 42.09
N ILE A 97 -32.09 58.24 41.17
CA ILE A 97 -30.77 57.61 41.29
C ILE A 97 -29.93 58.38 42.30
N ARG A 98 -29.43 57.67 43.33
CA ARG A 98 -28.57 58.22 44.38
C ARG A 98 -27.12 57.84 44.15
N LYS A 99 -26.21 58.50 44.87
CA LYS A 99 -24.77 58.20 44.86
C LYS A 99 -24.48 56.71 45.10
N GLN A 100 -25.21 56.10 46.04
CA GLN A 100 -25.06 54.68 46.40
C GLN A 100 -25.41 53.73 45.24
N ASP A 101 -26.41 54.08 44.43
CA ASP A 101 -26.85 53.25 43.29
C ASP A 101 -25.78 53.22 42.19
N VAL A 102 -25.11 54.35 41.94
CA VAL A 102 -24.00 54.44 40.96
C VAL A 102 -22.76 53.68 41.44
N VAL A 103 -22.44 53.77 42.73
CA VAL A 103 -21.30 53.03 43.31
C VAL A 103 -21.56 51.53 43.26
N ALA A 104 -22.77 51.09 43.62
CA ALA A 104 -23.15 49.68 43.57
C ALA A 104 -23.12 49.14 42.12
N ALA A 105 -23.59 49.91 41.14
CA ALA A 105 -23.53 49.53 39.74
C ALA A 105 -22.07 49.45 39.21
N ALA A 106 -21.20 50.37 39.64
CA ALA A 106 -19.78 50.34 39.30
C ALA A 106 -19.07 49.12 39.90
N GLU A 107 -19.36 48.77 41.16
CA GLU A 107 -18.80 47.58 41.82
C GLU A 107 -19.31 46.28 41.20
N ALA A 108 -20.59 46.21 40.84
CA ALA A 108 -21.18 45.06 40.14
C ALA A 108 -20.55 44.86 38.74
N ALA A 109 -20.31 45.94 38.00
CA ALA A 109 -19.63 45.89 36.70
C ALA A 109 -18.17 45.41 36.85
N LYS A 110 -17.48 45.83 37.92
CA LYS A 110 -16.11 45.40 38.22
C LYS A 110 -16.04 43.93 38.66
N ALA A 111 -17.05 43.46 39.38
CA ALA A 111 -17.18 42.06 39.77
C ALA A 111 -17.51 41.14 38.57
N ALA A 112 -18.32 41.62 37.62
CA ALA A 112 -18.64 40.89 36.39
C ALA A 112 -17.43 40.76 35.42
N ALA A 113 -16.52 41.73 35.43
CA ALA A 113 -15.27 41.68 34.64
C ALA A 113 -14.19 40.76 35.24
N ALA A 114 -14.35 40.29 36.49
CA ALA A 114 -13.40 39.44 37.20
C ALA A 114 -13.88 37.98 37.39
N ALA A 115 -15.03 37.62 36.83
CA ALA A 115 -15.52 36.25 36.85
C ALA A 115 -15.00 35.45 35.63
N PRO A 116 -14.35 34.28 35.82
CA PRO A 116 -14.01 33.41 34.71
C PRO A 116 -15.31 32.92 34.04
N ALA A 117 -15.41 33.10 32.74
CA ALA A 117 -16.52 32.58 31.95
C ALA A 117 -16.63 31.05 32.12
N PRO A 118 -17.84 30.48 32.28
CA PRO A 118 -18.02 29.04 32.25
C PRO A 118 -17.45 28.48 30.95
N ALA A 119 -16.51 27.54 31.06
CA ALA A 119 -15.96 26.84 29.91
C ALA A 119 -17.11 26.16 29.16
N ALA A 120 -17.44 26.70 27.98
CA ALA A 120 -18.30 26.03 27.03
C ALA A 120 -17.69 24.64 26.76
N ALA A 121 -18.47 23.59 26.99
CA ALA A 121 -18.08 22.23 26.69
C ALA A 121 -17.58 22.18 25.24
N ALA A 122 -16.30 21.80 25.07
CA ALA A 122 -15.69 21.67 23.77
C ALA A 122 -16.48 20.64 22.96
N ALA A 123 -17.15 21.11 21.91
CA ALA A 123 -17.67 20.24 20.87
C ALA A 123 -16.51 19.36 20.35
N PRO A 124 -16.74 18.06 20.07
CA PRO A 124 -15.70 17.18 19.54
C PRO A 124 -15.09 17.83 18.29
N ALA A 125 -13.79 18.11 18.35
CA ALA A 125 -13.07 18.65 17.21
C ALA A 125 -13.25 17.69 16.03
N ALA A 126 -13.88 18.18 14.95
CA ALA A 126 -13.97 17.45 13.70
C ALA A 126 -12.54 17.04 13.26
N PRO A 127 -12.29 15.81 12.80
CA PRO A 127 -10.97 15.38 12.39
C PRO A 127 -10.43 16.34 11.33
N ALA A 128 -9.26 16.93 11.60
CA ALA A 128 -8.59 17.81 10.65
C ALA A 128 -8.46 17.08 9.29
N ALA A 129 -8.98 17.71 8.23
CA ALA A 129 -8.85 17.18 6.88
C ALA A 129 -7.37 16.95 6.56
N LYS A 130 -7.01 15.71 6.18
CA LYS A 130 -5.66 15.38 5.74
C LYS A 130 -5.33 16.20 4.50
N LYS A 131 -4.52 17.25 4.65
CA LYS A 131 -4.05 18.06 3.54
C LYS A 131 -3.18 17.19 2.63
N ALA A 132 -3.40 17.27 1.32
CA ALA A 132 -2.56 16.59 0.34
C ALA A 132 -1.08 16.98 0.52
N PRO A 133 -0.12 16.07 0.27
CA PRO A 133 1.30 16.40 0.37
C PRO A 133 1.65 17.47 -0.67
N THR A 134 2.36 18.51 -0.24
CA THR A 134 2.99 19.48 -1.14
C THR A 134 4.25 18.85 -1.72
N LEU A 135 4.30 18.70 -3.04
CA LEU A 135 5.45 18.11 -3.74
C LEU A 135 6.32 19.22 -4.35
N GLU A 136 7.63 19.15 -4.16
CA GLU A 136 8.59 20.03 -4.82
C GLU A 136 8.94 19.49 -6.21
N ALA A 137 9.16 20.40 -7.17
CA ALA A 137 9.57 20.01 -8.51
C ALA A 137 11.00 19.47 -8.48
N SER A 138 11.21 18.27 -9.02
CA SER A 138 12.54 17.68 -9.14
C SER A 138 13.45 18.56 -10.03
N PRO A 139 14.71 18.80 -9.64
CA PRO A 139 15.65 19.57 -10.44
C PRO A 139 15.99 18.89 -11.78
N LEU A 140 15.71 17.58 -11.92
CA LEU A 140 15.95 16.82 -13.15
C LEU A 140 14.95 17.13 -14.26
N ARG A 141 13.85 17.85 -13.97
CA ARG A 141 12.80 18.13 -14.94
C ARG A 141 13.36 18.93 -16.12
N GLY A 142 13.21 18.39 -17.35
CA GLY A 142 13.66 19.04 -18.58
C GLY A 142 15.14 18.84 -18.92
N GLN A 143 15.87 18.02 -18.16
CA GLN A 143 17.29 17.75 -18.42
C GLN A 143 17.50 16.42 -19.17
N THR A 144 18.49 16.39 -20.07
CA THR A 144 19.02 15.15 -20.64
C THR A 144 20.32 14.80 -19.90
N VAL A 145 20.32 13.69 -19.18
CA VAL A 145 21.49 13.21 -18.42
C VAL A 145 22.00 11.91 -18.99
N LYS A 146 23.33 11.73 -18.97
CA LYS A 146 23.95 10.47 -19.40
C LYS A 146 23.53 9.34 -18.46
N MET A 147 23.07 8.22 -19.02
CA MET A 147 22.71 7.05 -18.22
C MET A 147 23.93 6.52 -17.44
N PRO A 148 23.85 6.37 -16.10
CA PRO A 148 24.90 5.73 -15.33
C PRO A 148 25.16 4.30 -15.80
N ARG A 149 26.42 3.83 -15.75
CA ARG A 149 26.79 2.48 -16.19
C ARG A 149 25.95 1.39 -15.51
N ILE A 150 25.69 1.52 -14.20
CA ILE A 150 24.87 0.57 -13.44
C ILE A 150 23.43 0.49 -14.00
N ARG A 151 22.83 1.62 -14.38
CA ARG A 151 21.48 1.65 -14.97
C ARG A 151 21.46 1.02 -16.36
N LYS A 152 22.52 1.20 -17.15
CA LYS A 152 22.68 0.52 -18.44
C LYS A 152 22.69 -1.00 -18.28
N VAL A 153 23.54 -1.51 -17.39
CA VAL A 153 23.68 -2.96 -17.13
C VAL A 153 22.37 -3.56 -16.61
N ILE A 154 21.69 -2.88 -15.68
CA ILE A 154 20.37 -3.32 -15.19
C ILE A 154 19.37 -3.37 -16.36
N GLY A 155 19.31 -2.31 -17.18
CA GLY A 155 18.41 -2.26 -18.34
C GLY A 155 18.65 -3.40 -19.32
N ASP A 156 19.91 -3.60 -19.72
CA ASP A 156 20.30 -4.66 -20.65
C ASP A 156 19.92 -6.05 -20.10
N ASN A 157 20.16 -6.31 -18.81
CA ASN A 157 19.79 -7.58 -18.16
C ASN A 157 18.27 -7.80 -18.08
N MET A 158 17.48 -6.77 -17.78
CA MET A 158 16.02 -6.88 -17.68
C MET A 158 15.38 -7.07 -19.06
N VAL A 159 15.86 -6.38 -20.08
CA VAL A 159 15.39 -6.57 -21.47
C VAL A 159 15.75 -7.97 -21.95
N LYS A 160 16.95 -8.47 -21.61
CA LYS A 160 17.36 -9.84 -21.92
C LYS A 160 16.42 -10.87 -21.27
N ALA A 161 16.11 -10.71 -19.98
CA ALA A 161 15.16 -11.59 -19.27
C ALA A 161 13.79 -11.65 -19.96
N LEU A 162 13.25 -10.50 -20.39
CA LEU A 162 11.96 -10.44 -21.09
C LEU A 162 11.97 -11.12 -22.46
N HIS A 163 13.08 -11.08 -23.19
CA HIS A 163 13.18 -11.74 -24.50
C HIS A 163 13.42 -13.24 -24.37
N GLU A 164 14.13 -13.67 -23.33
CA GLU A 164 14.55 -15.06 -23.17
C GLU A 164 13.56 -15.91 -22.38
N GLN A 165 12.77 -15.32 -21.48
CA GLN A 165 11.85 -16.05 -20.60
C GLN A 165 10.39 -15.85 -21.03
N ALA A 166 9.59 -16.92 -21.02
CA ALA A 166 8.17 -16.83 -21.31
C ALA A 166 7.42 -16.43 -20.02
N GLN A 167 7.48 -15.16 -19.65
CA GLN A 167 7.01 -14.75 -18.31
C GLN A 167 5.48 -14.70 -18.21
N LEU A 168 4.95 -15.31 -17.15
CA LEU A 168 3.55 -15.23 -16.72
C LEU A 168 3.50 -14.79 -15.25
N SER A 169 2.36 -14.29 -14.78
CA SER A 169 2.15 -13.95 -13.38
C SER A 169 0.84 -14.51 -12.85
N SER A 170 0.85 -15.02 -11.62
CA SER A 170 -0.33 -15.47 -10.89
C SER A 170 -0.41 -14.75 -9.55
N VAL A 171 -1.62 -14.38 -9.14
CA VAL A 171 -1.85 -13.55 -7.94
C VAL A 171 -2.85 -14.24 -7.03
N VAL A 172 -2.59 -14.22 -5.71
CA VAL A 172 -3.53 -14.67 -4.69
C VAL A 172 -3.67 -13.63 -3.58
N GLU A 173 -4.84 -13.59 -2.95
CA GLU A 173 -5.05 -12.84 -1.70
C GLU A 173 -4.69 -13.70 -0.50
N VAL A 174 -4.08 -13.10 0.52
CA VAL A 174 -3.64 -13.77 1.75
C VAL A 174 -4.09 -12.95 2.96
N ASP A 175 -4.75 -13.61 3.90
CA ASP A 175 -5.15 -13.04 5.18
C ASP A 175 -4.05 -13.22 6.23
N VAL A 176 -3.26 -12.17 6.43
CA VAL A 176 -2.15 -12.17 7.40
C VAL A 176 -2.57 -11.63 8.77
N THR A 177 -3.88 -11.55 9.07
CA THR A 177 -4.37 -11.02 10.36
C THR A 177 -3.78 -11.75 11.56
N ARG A 178 -3.75 -13.09 11.50
CA ARG A 178 -3.25 -13.93 12.59
C ARG A 178 -1.74 -13.70 12.80
N LEU A 179 -0.99 -13.71 11.70
CA LEU A 179 0.44 -13.39 11.67
C LEU A 179 0.74 -11.98 12.22
N MET A 180 -0.02 -10.97 11.82
CA MET A 180 0.19 -9.58 12.28
C MET A 180 -0.09 -9.44 13.78
N LYS A 181 -1.12 -10.12 14.31
CA LYS A 181 -1.40 -10.18 15.75
C LYS A 181 -0.29 -10.89 16.52
N LEU A 182 0.18 -12.04 16.03
CA LEU A 182 1.30 -12.78 16.63
C LEU A 182 2.56 -11.92 16.70
N ARG A 183 2.94 -11.30 15.58
CA ARG A 183 4.05 -10.35 15.52
C ARG A 183 3.88 -9.20 16.50
N GLY A 184 2.66 -8.65 16.61
CA GLY A 184 2.33 -7.58 17.55
C GLY A 184 2.63 -7.94 19.01
N ARG A 185 2.38 -9.20 19.38
CA ARG A 185 2.67 -9.75 20.73
C ARG A 185 4.16 -10.02 20.96
N ALA A 186 4.88 -10.48 19.93
CA ALA A 186 6.28 -10.92 20.07
C ALA A 186 7.34 -9.84 19.82
N LYS A 187 7.03 -8.77 19.09
CA LYS A 187 8.05 -7.87 18.51
C LYS A 187 9.02 -7.26 19.52
N ASP A 188 8.55 -6.92 20.73
CA ASP A 188 9.34 -6.17 21.70
C ASP A 188 10.28 -7.11 22.47
N SER A 189 9.79 -8.28 22.90
CA SER A 189 10.62 -9.33 23.50
C SER A 189 11.62 -9.91 22.50
N PHE A 190 11.21 -10.09 21.24
CA PHE A 190 12.10 -10.51 20.17
C PHE A 190 13.23 -9.49 19.95
N ALA A 191 12.91 -8.19 19.90
CA ALA A 191 13.94 -7.16 19.73
C ALA A 191 14.93 -7.12 20.89
N ALA A 192 14.45 -7.30 22.12
CA ALA A 192 15.30 -7.38 23.31
C ALA A 192 16.23 -8.61 23.29
N ARG A 193 15.73 -9.77 22.84
CA ARG A 193 16.50 -11.03 22.78
C ARG A 193 17.48 -11.08 21.60
N GLU A 194 17.03 -10.68 20.43
CA GLU A 194 17.77 -10.89 19.17
C GLU A 194 18.57 -9.67 18.71
N GLY A 195 18.37 -8.49 19.31
CA GLY A 195 19.03 -7.24 18.93
C GLY A 195 18.56 -6.65 17.59
N VAL A 196 17.53 -7.24 16.96
CA VAL A 196 16.95 -6.79 15.68
C VAL A 196 15.44 -6.73 15.76
N LYS A 197 14.84 -5.76 15.05
CA LYS A 197 13.37 -5.60 15.04
C LYS A 197 12.72 -6.75 14.28
N LEU A 198 11.65 -7.31 14.84
CA LEU A 198 10.79 -8.26 14.16
C LEU A 198 9.95 -7.53 13.10
N SER A 199 10.39 -7.51 11.85
CA SER A 199 9.57 -7.03 10.72
C SER A 199 8.63 -8.15 10.21
N PRO A 200 7.65 -7.86 9.34
CA PRO A 200 6.88 -8.91 8.68
C PRO A 200 7.72 -9.79 7.73
N MET A 201 8.77 -9.23 7.13
CA MET A 201 9.53 -9.87 6.03
C MET A 201 10.06 -11.28 6.36
N PRO A 202 10.65 -11.57 7.54
CA PRO A 202 11.14 -12.90 7.89
C PRO A 202 10.08 -14.00 7.79
N PHE A 203 8.82 -13.70 8.09
CA PHE A 203 7.74 -14.68 7.98
C PHE A 203 7.42 -15.03 6.52
N PHE A 204 7.43 -14.05 5.63
CA PHE A 204 7.26 -14.29 4.19
C PHE A 204 8.44 -15.06 3.59
N VAL A 205 9.67 -14.70 3.97
CA VAL A 205 10.87 -15.43 3.53
C VAL A 205 10.82 -16.88 4.03
N LYS A 206 10.46 -17.10 5.30
CA LYS A 206 10.33 -18.44 5.88
C LYS A 206 9.27 -19.29 5.16
N ALA A 207 8.08 -18.72 4.95
CA ALA A 207 6.99 -19.40 4.27
C ALA A 207 7.35 -19.73 2.81
N ALA A 208 7.96 -18.79 2.08
CA ALA A 208 8.44 -19.01 0.72
C ALA A 208 9.50 -20.11 0.67
N ALA A 209 10.55 -20.01 1.49
CA ALA A 209 11.62 -21.01 1.51
C ALA A 209 11.13 -22.41 1.91
N GLN A 210 10.21 -22.51 2.88
CA GLN A 210 9.60 -23.78 3.25
C GLN A 210 8.78 -24.38 2.11
N ALA A 211 8.02 -23.57 1.37
CA ALA A 211 7.25 -24.04 0.22
C ALA A 211 8.18 -24.47 -0.94
N LEU A 212 9.29 -23.77 -1.19
CA LEU A 212 10.22 -24.12 -2.27
C LEU A 212 10.76 -25.56 -2.13
N LYS A 213 10.98 -26.05 -0.90
CA LYS A 213 11.40 -27.43 -0.63
C LYS A 213 10.43 -28.48 -1.20
N ALA A 214 9.13 -28.17 -1.28
CA ALA A 214 8.10 -29.04 -1.82
C ALA A 214 7.79 -28.77 -3.32
N HIS A 215 8.26 -27.65 -3.85
CA HIS A 215 7.91 -27.15 -5.18
C HIS A 215 9.18 -26.92 -6.02
N ALA A 216 9.95 -27.99 -6.24
CA ALA A 216 11.24 -27.95 -6.94
C ALA A 216 11.23 -27.18 -8.29
N PRO A 217 10.20 -27.28 -9.17
CA PRO A 217 10.16 -26.49 -10.41
C PRO A 217 10.21 -24.97 -10.21
N VAL A 218 9.78 -24.47 -9.06
CA VAL A 218 9.80 -23.04 -8.72
C VAL A 218 11.20 -22.62 -8.20
N ASN A 219 11.98 -23.55 -7.66
CA ASN A 219 13.37 -23.35 -7.23
C ASN A 219 14.36 -24.00 -8.21
N ALA A 220 14.36 -23.54 -9.46
CA ALA A 220 15.15 -24.14 -10.53
C ALA A 220 15.77 -23.10 -11.47
N ARG A 221 16.59 -23.58 -12.40
CA ARG A 221 17.18 -22.83 -13.50
C ARG A 221 17.11 -23.63 -14.79
N ILE A 222 16.72 -22.96 -15.88
CA ILE A 222 16.82 -23.50 -17.24
C ILE A 222 18.21 -23.19 -17.79
N ASN A 223 18.98 -24.22 -18.16
CA ASN A 223 20.27 -24.10 -18.83
C ASN A 223 20.04 -24.19 -20.33
N VAL A 224 19.65 -23.06 -20.94
CA VAL A 224 19.20 -23.00 -22.34
C VAL A 224 20.23 -23.57 -23.31
N ASP A 225 21.51 -23.21 -23.15
CA ASP A 225 22.58 -23.65 -24.05
C ASP A 225 22.84 -25.17 -23.97
N GLU A 226 22.56 -25.78 -22.83
CA GLU A 226 22.76 -27.22 -22.57
C GLU A 226 21.47 -28.03 -22.80
N GLY A 227 20.32 -27.38 -22.91
CA GLY A 227 19.01 -28.05 -22.96
C GLY A 227 18.66 -28.80 -21.66
N THR A 228 19.23 -28.39 -20.51
CA THR A 228 19.03 -29.05 -19.21
C THR A 228 18.30 -28.15 -18.21
N ILE A 229 17.76 -28.75 -17.15
CA ILE A 229 17.17 -28.03 -16.01
C ILE A 229 17.96 -28.39 -14.76
N THR A 230 18.35 -27.38 -13.98
CA THR A 230 18.92 -27.55 -12.65
C THR A 230 17.86 -27.27 -11.61
N TYR A 231 17.52 -28.27 -10.79
CA TYR A 231 16.71 -28.10 -9.59
C TYR A 231 17.65 -27.90 -8.41
N PHE A 232 17.48 -26.80 -7.68
CA PHE A 232 18.38 -26.49 -6.55
C PHE A 232 17.99 -27.31 -5.31
N ASP A 233 19.01 -27.77 -4.58
CA ASP A 233 18.89 -28.48 -3.30
C ASP A 233 18.92 -27.53 -2.09
N THR A 234 18.99 -26.22 -2.35
CA THR A 234 19.07 -25.15 -1.36
C THR A 234 18.21 -23.96 -1.74
N GLU A 235 17.68 -23.25 -0.74
CA GLU A 235 16.92 -22.01 -0.94
C GLU A 235 17.78 -20.79 -0.61
N ASN A 236 18.40 -20.20 -1.63
CA ASN A 236 19.11 -18.93 -1.51
C ASN A 236 18.17 -17.80 -1.95
N ILE A 237 17.70 -17.00 -1.01
CA ILE A 237 16.64 -16.02 -1.26
C ILE A 237 17.25 -14.63 -1.46
N GLY A 238 17.19 -14.13 -2.69
CA GLY A 238 17.43 -12.73 -3.01
C GLY A 238 16.32 -11.84 -2.44
N ILE A 239 16.67 -10.75 -1.76
CA ILE A 239 15.71 -9.77 -1.24
C ILE A 239 15.94 -8.44 -1.92
N ALA A 240 14.95 -7.92 -2.62
CA ALA A 240 15.05 -6.62 -3.27
C ALA A 240 15.09 -5.49 -2.22
N VAL A 241 16.19 -4.74 -2.18
CA VAL A 241 16.43 -3.61 -1.27
C VAL A 241 16.63 -2.33 -2.07
N ASP A 242 15.74 -1.37 -1.82
CA ASP A 242 15.81 -0.02 -2.38
C ASP A 242 16.89 0.82 -1.67
N SER A 243 17.66 1.57 -2.46
CA SER A 243 18.73 2.46 -1.99
C SER A 243 18.87 3.67 -2.92
N GLU A 244 19.58 4.71 -2.48
CA GLU A 244 19.83 5.91 -3.31
C GLU A 244 20.57 5.62 -4.62
N LYS A 245 21.38 4.56 -4.66
CA LYS A 245 22.09 4.12 -5.88
C LYS A 245 21.24 3.23 -6.79
N GLY A 246 20.01 2.94 -6.38
CA GLY A 246 19.07 2.06 -7.04
C GLY A 246 18.83 0.77 -6.29
N LEU A 247 18.01 -0.08 -6.90
CA LEU A 247 17.63 -1.38 -6.37
C LEU A 247 18.81 -2.35 -6.41
N MET A 248 19.05 -3.04 -5.30
CA MET A 248 20.02 -4.14 -5.20
C MET A 248 19.33 -5.36 -4.60
N THR A 249 19.79 -6.56 -4.94
CA THR A 249 19.18 -7.82 -4.49
C THR A 249 20.20 -8.66 -3.72
N PRO A 250 20.52 -8.30 -2.46
CA PRO A 250 21.35 -9.15 -1.61
C PRO A 250 20.69 -10.51 -1.34
N VAL A 251 21.52 -11.53 -1.09
CA VAL A 251 21.10 -12.92 -1.00
C VAL A 251 21.25 -13.45 0.41
N ILE A 252 20.15 -13.92 0.99
CA ILE A 252 20.15 -14.74 2.21
C ILE A 252 20.48 -16.17 1.78
N LYS A 253 21.73 -16.58 1.96
CA LYS A 253 22.19 -17.95 1.66
C LYS A 253 21.57 -18.95 2.64
N HIS A 254 21.18 -20.12 2.15
CA HIS A 254 20.57 -21.22 2.93
C HIS A 254 19.36 -20.78 3.77
N ALA A 255 18.53 -19.88 3.24
CA ALA A 255 17.37 -19.35 3.96
C ALA A 255 16.37 -20.43 4.38
N GLY A 256 16.31 -21.55 3.64
CA GLY A 256 15.47 -22.71 3.96
C GLY A 256 15.83 -23.42 5.28
N ASP A 257 17.04 -23.21 5.78
CA ASP A 257 17.53 -23.84 7.02
C ASP A 257 17.52 -22.86 8.20
N LEU A 258 17.22 -21.59 7.95
CA LEU A 258 17.15 -20.57 8.99
C LEU A 258 15.77 -20.53 9.66
N ASN A 259 15.77 -20.17 10.94
CA ASN A 259 14.57 -19.79 11.67
C ASN A 259 14.28 -18.29 11.50
N ILE A 260 13.14 -17.80 12.02
CA ILE A 260 12.73 -16.39 11.95
C ILE A 260 13.82 -15.45 12.47
N ALA A 261 14.52 -15.81 13.56
CA ALA A 261 15.61 -15.00 14.10
C ALA A 261 16.81 -14.89 13.16
N GLY A 262 17.24 -16.00 12.57
CA GLY A 262 18.32 -16.05 11.58
C GLY A 262 17.98 -15.22 10.34
N ILE A 263 16.78 -15.39 9.80
CA ILE A 263 16.30 -14.62 8.64
C ILE A 263 16.22 -13.12 8.98
N ALA A 264 15.72 -12.76 10.16
CA ALA A 264 15.62 -11.36 10.59
C ALA A 264 17.01 -10.69 10.68
N LYS A 265 17.99 -11.37 11.29
CA LYS A 265 19.36 -10.87 11.41
C LYS A 265 20.03 -10.73 10.04
N ALA A 266 19.93 -11.75 9.19
CA ALA A 266 20.50 -11.73 7.84
C ALA A 266 19.89 -10.59 6.99
N THR A 267 18.56 -10.44 7.04
CA THR A 267 17.86 -9.36 6.32
C THR A 267 18.31 -7.99 6.80
N ALA A 268 18.42 -7.79 8.13
CA ALA A 268 18.83 -6.52 8.72
C ALA A 268 20.28 -6.15 8.35
N ASP A 269 21.21 -7.11 8.42
CA ASP A 269 22.61 -6.92 8.06
C ASP A 269 22.76 -6.58 6.58
N LEU A 270 22.19 -7.39 5.68
CA LEU A 270 22.28 -7.19 4.23
C LEU A 270 21.63 -5.87 3.80
N ALA A 271 20.44 -5.55 4.32
CA ALA A 271 19.80 -4.27 4.04
C ALA A 271 20.62 -3.07 4.58
N GLY A 272 21.25 -3.24 5.75
CA GLY A 272 22.19 -2.26 6.31
C GLY A 272 23.39 -2.05 5.41
N LYS A 273 24.03 -3.12 4.93
CA LYS A 273 25.17 -3.06 4.00
C LYS A 273 24.80 -2.43 2.66
N VAL A 274 23.64 -2.74 2.09
CA VAL A 274 23.16 -2.10 0.85
C VAL A 274 23.02 -0.59 1.05
N ARG A 275 22.31 -0.15 2.10
CA ARG A 275 22.11 1.27 2.39
C ARG A 275 23.40 2.01 2.74
N ALA A 276 24.32 1.33 3.42
CA ALA A 276 25.64 1.87 3.76
C ALA A 276 26.65 1.77 2.59
N ASN A 277 26.25 1.23 1.44
CA ASN A 277 27.11 0.99 0.29
C ASN A 277 28.37 0.15 0.62
N LYS A 278 28.19 -0.88 1.44
CA LYS A 278 29.21 -1.85 1.87
C LYS A 278 28.91 -3.28 1.41
N ILE A 279 27.88 -3.46 0.59
CA ILE A 279 27.51 -4.78 0.06
C ILE A 279 28.59 -5.29 -0.89
N THR A 280 28.93 -6.57 -0.78
CA THR A 280 29.97 -7.22 -1.60
C THR A 280 29.36 -7.94 -2.80
N PRO A 281 30.15 -8.23 -3.86
CA PRO A 281 29.66 -9.01 -5.00
C PRO A 281 29.17 -10.41 -4.63
N ASP A 282 29.82 -11.08 -3.68
CA ASP A 282 29.42 -12.42 -3.21
C ASP A 282 28.01 -12.39 -2.60
N GLU A 283 27.71 -11.36 -1.80
CA GLU A 283 26.39 -11.17 -1.19
C GLU A 283 25.29 -10.78 -2.19
N LEU A 284 25.64 -10.46 -3.44
CA LEU A 284 24.69 -10.17 -4.53
C LEU A 284 24.52 -11.34 -5.50
N SER A 285 25.16 -12.48 -5.23
CA SER A 285 25.24 -13.62 -6.13
C SER A 285 24.68 -14.90 -5.52
N GLY A 286 24.28 -15.85 -6.37
CA GLY A 286 23.86 -17.19 -5.94
C GLY A 286 22.40 -17.31 -5.47
N ALA A 287 21.56 -16.30 -5.68
CA ALA A 287 20.12 -16.43 -5.42
C ALA A 287 19.48 -17.44 -6.37
N THR A 288 18.75 -18.40 -5.80
CA THR A 288 17.96 -19.41 -6.53
C THR A 288 16.51 -18.95 -6.70
N PHE A 289 16.04 -18.08 -5.80
CA PHE A 289 14.73 -17.47 -5.82
C PHE A 289 14.82 -16.03 -5.31
N THR A 290 13.88 -15.16 -5.69
CA THR A 290 13.88 -13.75 -5.26
C THR A 290 12.53 -13.37 -4.67
N ILE A 291 12.56 -12.49 -3.66
CA ILE A 291 11.38 -11.84 -3.09
C ILE A 291 11.55 -10.32 -3.21
N SER A 292 10.48 -9.65 -3.65
CA SER A 292 10.38 -8.20 -3.71
C SER A 292 9.14 -7.71 -2.97
N ASN A 293 9.24 -6.57 -2.28
CA ASN A 293 8.15 -6.01 -1.48
C ASN A 293 7.97 -4.52 -1.75
N THR A 294 7.18 -4.22 -2.78
CA THR A 294 6.68 -2.87 -3.09
C THR A 294 5.46 -2.50 -2.24
N GLY A 295 4.85 -3.48 -1.56
CA GLY A 295 3.80 -3.25 -0.58
C GLY A 295 4.18 -2.29 0.55
N SER A 296 5.47 -2.26 0.90
CA SER A 296 6.05 -1.27 1.81
C SER A 296 5.88 0.19 1.36
N ARG A 297 5.61 0.42 0.06
CA ARG A 297 5.33 1.71 -0.57
C ARG A 297 3.86 1.88 -0.98
N GLY A 298 2.99 0.92 -0.66
CA GLY A 298 1.55 0.99 -0.91
C GLY A 298 1.07 0.36 -2.22
N ALA A 299 1.95 -0.28 -3.00
CA ALA A 299 1.54 -1.04 -4.19
C ALA A 299 0.70 -2.25 -3.79
N LEU A 300 -0.42 -2.50 -4.48
CA LEU A 300 -1.27 -3.66 -4.19
C LEU A 300 -0.61 -4.96 -4.61
N PHE A 301 -0.04 -5.01 -5.81
CA PHE A 301 0.73 -6.11 -6.36
C PHE A 301 1.50 -5.61 -7.58
N ASP A 302 2.55 -6.34 -7.99
CA ASP A 302 3.29 -6.09 -9.23
C ASP A 302 3.41 -7.36 -10.07
N THR A 303 3.58 -7.20 -11.38
CA THR A 303 4.08 -8.24 -12.28
C THR A 303 5.58 -8.01 -12.46
N ILE A 304 6.40 -8.77 -11.74
CA ILE A 304 7.83 -8.47 -11.60
C ILE A 304 8.61 -9.26 -12.64
N ILE A 305 9.54 -8.60 -13.32
CA ILE A 305 10.44 -9.28 -14.26
C ILE A 305 11.27 -10.31 -13.49
N VAL A 306 11.18 -11.58 -13.90
CA VAL A 306 11.97 -12.67 -13.30
C VAL A 306 13.46 -12.37 -13.52
N PRO A 307 14.31 -12.41 -12.47
CA PRO A 307 15.74 -12.19 -12.63
C PRO A 307 16.38 -13.23 -13.56
N PRO A 308 17.38 -12.84 -14.39
CA PRO A 308 18.13 -13.78 -15.21
C PRO A 308 18.71 -14.93 -14.38
N GLY A 309 18.61 -16.16 -14.91
CA GLY A 309 19.14 -17.36 -14.25
C GLY A 309 18.25 -17.94 -13.14
N GLN A 310 17.12 -17.30 -12.82
CA GLN A 310 16.05 -17.83 -11.98
C GLN A 310 14.80 -18.09 -12.83
N VAL A 311 13.90 -18.92 -12.31
CA VAL A 311 12.62 -19.24 -13.00
C VAL A 311 11.41 -18.61 -12.32
N ALA A 312 11.55 -18.00 -11.15
CA ALA A 312 10.44 -17.36 -10.45
C ALA A 312 10.88 -16.25 -9.47
N ILE A 313 9.96 -15.33 -9.20
CA ILE A 313 10.09 -14.25 -8.21
C ILE A 313 8.74 -14.01 -7.50
N LEU A 314 8.78 -13.86 -6.18
CA LEU A 314 7.60 -13.55 -5.35
C LEU A 314 7.52 -12.05 -5.07
N GLY A 315 6.42 -11.43 -5.48
CA GLY A 315 6.03 -10.08 -5.10
C GLY A 315 5.12 -10.09 -3.86
N ILE A 316 5.42 -9.20 -2.91
CA ILE A 316 4.60 -8.95 -1.72
C ILE A 316 3.94 -7.57 -1.85
N GLY A 317 2.62 -7.58 -1.85
CA GLY A 317 1.76 -6.40 -1.90
C GLY A 317 1.56 -5.72 -0.55
N ALA A 318 0.92 -4.55 -0.59
CA ALA A 318 0.63 -3.77 0.62
C ALA A 318 -0.31 -4.55 1.55
N THR A 319 0.03 -4.57 2.83
CA THR A 319 -0.89 -5.07 3.86
C THR A 319 -1.90 -3.97 4.19
N VAL A 320 -3.16 -4.21 3.88
CA VAL A 320 -4.25 -3.23 4.05
C VAL A 320 -5.39 -3.84 4.85
N LYS A 321 -5.97 -3.05 5.77
CA LYS A 321 -7.17 -3.47 6.50
C LYS A 321 -8.37 -3.45 5.56
N ARG A 322 -9.07 -4.58 5.43
CA ARG A 322 -10.26 -4.73 4.59
C ARG A 322 -11.37 -5.46 5.35
N PRO A 323 -12.65 -5.11 5.12
CA PRO A 323 -13.75 -5.99 5.51
C PRO A 323 -13.67 -7.27 4.67
N ALA A 324 -13.73 -8.42 5.33
CA ALA A 324 -13.79 -9.72 4.68
C ALA A 324 -14.91 -10.56 5.31
N VAL A 325 -15.56 -11.36 4.48
CA VAL A 325 -16.54 -12.35 4.92
C VAL A 325 -15.79 -13.57 5.43
N LEU A 326 -16.13 -14.02 6.63
CA LEU A 326 -15.57 -15.22 7.26
C LEU A 326 -16.70 -16.18 7.60
N GLU A 327 -16.48 -17.45 7.33
CA GLU A 327 -17.32 -18.52 7.85
C GLU A 327 -16.82 -18.90 9.24
N THR A 328 -17.72 -18.91 10.22
CA THR A 328 -17.45 -19.33 11.60
C THR A 328 -18.45 -20.40 12.03
N GLU A 329 -18.21 -21.07 13.15
CA GLU A 329 -19.17 -22.05 13.71
C GLU A 329 -20.53 -21.41 14.01
N GLU A 330 -20.56 -20.11 14.31
CA GLU A 330 -21.74 -19.31 14.60
C GLU A 330 -22.43 -18.76 13.34
N GLY A 331 -21.83 -19.00 12.15
CA GLY A 331 -22.32 -18.55 10.85
C GLY A 331 -21.40 -17.56 10.15
N THR A 332 -21.92 -16.92 9.10
CA THR A 332 -21.18 -15.97 8.25
C THR A 332 -21.09 -14.60 8.92
N VAL A 333 -19.86 -14.10 9.13
CA VAL A 333 -19.59 -12.79 9.75
C VAL A 333 -18.73 -11.91 8.86
N ILE A 334 -18.84 -10.59 9.02
CA ILE A 334 -17.94 -9.62 8.38
C ILE A 334 -16.94 -9.14 9.44
N ALA A 335 -15.65 -9.31 9.18
CA ALA A 335 -14.57 -8.89 10.07
C ALA A 335 -13.53 -8.02 9.35
N VAL A 336 -12.84 -7.16 10.10
CA VAL A 336 -11.70 -6.40 9.57
C VAL A 336 -10.45 -7.28 9.59
N ARG A 337 -9.84 -7.47 8.43
CA ARG A 337 -8.68 -8.35 8.22
C ARG A 337 -7.50 -7.58 7.63
N ASP A 338 -6.29 -7.97 8.01
CA ASP A 338 -5.04 -7.50 7.40
C ASP A 338 -4.77 -8.35 6.16
N MET A 339 -5.16 -7.82 4.98
CA MET A 339 -5.07 -8.52 3.70
C MET A 339 -3.83 -8.07 2.93
N THR A 340 -3.16 -9.00 2.25
CA THR A 340 -2.05 -8.73 1.33
C THR A 340 -2.22 -9.56 0.05
N TYR A 341 -1.63 -9.11 -1.05
CA TYR A 341 -1.52 -9.91 -2.26
C TYR A 341 -0.13 -10.52 -2.35
N LEU A 342 -0.07 -11.77 -2.79
CA LEU A 342 1.15 -12.41 -3.25
C LEU A 342 1.06 -12.61 -4.76
N THR A 343 2.08 -12.15 -5.48
CA THR A 343 2.23 -12.41 -6.92
C THR A 343 3.43 -13.29 -7.16
N LEU A 344 3.26 -14.41 -7.87
CA LEU A 344 4.39 -15.15 -8.42
C LEU A 344 4.51 -14.79 -9.90
N SER A 345 5.62 -14.18 -10.29
CA SER A 345 6.01 -14.11 -11.71
C SER A 345 7.00 -15.23 -12.00
N TYR A 346 6.84 -15.93 -13.11
CA TYR A 346 7.58 -17.15 -13.41
C TYR A 346 7.79 -17.37 -14.91
N ASP A 347 8.84 -18.11 -15.25
CA ASP A 347 9.16 -18.54 -16.60
C ASP A 347 8.33 -19.77 -16.97
N HIS A 348 7.30 -19.55 -17.80
CA HIS A 348 6.33 -20.55 -18.19
C HIS A 348 6.90 -21.65 -19.10
N ARG A 349 8.18 -21.57 -19.47
CA ARG A 349 8.89 -22.69 -20.11
C ARG A 349 9.12 -23.87 -19.16
N LEU A 350 9.14 -23.62 -17.85
CA LEU A 350 9.34 -24.66 -16.82
C LEU A 350 8.20 -24.71 -15.80
N VAL A 351 7.69 -23.55 -15.37
CA VAL A 351 6.67 -23.48 -14.33
C VAL A 351 5.30 -23.33 -14.98
N ASP A 352 4.45 -24.35 -14.85
CA ASP A 352 3.08 -24.27 -15.32
C ASP A 352 2.19 -23.49 -14.35
N GLY A 353 1.05 -22.99 -14.84
CA GLY A 353 0.10 -22.26 -14.00
C GLY A 353 -0.41 -23.07 -12.79
N ALA A 354 -0.52 -24.39 -12.93
CA ALA A 354 -0.86 -25.27 -11.82
C ALA A 354 0.24 -25.34 -10.75
N ASP A 355 1.52 -25.33 -11.13
CA ASP A 355 2.64 -25.35 -10.20
C ASP A 355 2.76 -24.02 -9.46
N ALA A 356 2.60 -22.91 -10.18
CA ALA A 356 2.52 -21.58 -9.60
C ALA A 356 1.37 -21.47 -8.59
N ALA A 357 0.17 -21.97 -8.94
CA ALA A 357 -0.99 -21.95 -8.06
C ALA A 357 -0.79 -22.81 -6.81
N ARG A 358 -0.22 -24.02 -6.95
CA ARG A 358 0.10 -24.89 -5.80
C ARG A 358 1.12 -24.22 -4.87
N TYR A 359 2.20 -23.68 -5.42
CA TYR A 359 3.20 -22.96 -4.64
C TYR A 359 2.60 -21.78 -3.88
N LEU A 360 1.86 -20.89 -4.56
CA LEU A 360 1.21 -19.74 -3.93
C LEU A 360 0.21 -20.16 -2.85
N THR A 361 -0.53 -21.24 -3.07
CA THR A 361 -1.48 -21.78 -2.08
C THR A 361 -0.76 -22.35 -0.86
N ALA A 362 0.39 -23.00 -1.04
CA ALA A 362 1.23 -23.47 0.08
C ALA A 362 1.78 -22.30 0.90
N VAL A 363 2.31 -21.26 0.24
CA VAL A 363 2.77 -20.04 0.93
C VAL A 363 1.61 -19.35 1.67
N LYS A 364 0.45 -19.22 1.02
CA LYS A 364 -0.78 -18.69 1.63
C LYS A 364 -1.15 -19.47 2.89
N ALA A 365 -1.24 -20.80 2.80
CA ALA A 365 -1.61 -21.65 3.93
C ALA A 365 -0.69 -21.47 5.15
N ILE A 366 0.63 -21.43 4.93
CA ILE A 366 1.63 -21.22 5.99
C ILE A 366 1.42 -19.85 6.65
N LEU A 367 1.24 -18.78 5.86
CA LEU A 367 1.07 -17.42 6.37
C LEU A 367 -0.26 -17.20 7.11
N GLU A 368 -1.35 -17.81 6.61
CA GLU A 368 -2.69 -17.69 7.20
C GLU A 368 -2.82 -18.50 8.50
N ALA A 369 -2.18 -19.67 8.56
CA ALA A 369 -2.08 -20.45 9.80
C ALA A 369 -1.37 -19.63 10.89
N GLY A 370 -0.29 -18.93 10.52
CA GLY A 370 0.42 -18.02 11.42
C GLY A 370 1.08 -18.73 12.61
N GLU A 371 1.38 -20.02 12.48
CA GLU A 371 1.90 -20.90 13.54
C GLU A 371 3.44 -20.75 13.68
N PHE A 372 3.88 -19.59 14.18
CA PHE A 372 5.31 -19.27 14.38
C PHE A 372 5.68 -19.08 15.85
N GLU A 373 4.80 -19.41 16.80
CA GLU A 373 4.95 -19.19 18.24
C GLU A 373 6.26 -19.79 18.78
N VAL A 374 6.56 -21.03 18.39
CA VAL A 374 7.76 -21.76 18.85
C VAL A 374 9.03 -21.02 18.43
N GLU A 375 9.12 -20.53 17.19
CA GLU A 375 10.28 -19.79 16.70
C GLU A 375 10.41 -18.39 17.33
N LEU A 376 9.31 -17.86 17.87
CA LEU A 376 9.29 -16.57 18.56
C LEU A 376 9.53 -16.71 20.07
N GLY A 377 9.45 -17.92 20.62
CA GLY A 377 9.55 -18.20 22.05
C GLY A 377 8.32 -17.73 22.83
N LEU A 378 7.13 -17.98 22.26
CA LEU A 378 5.82 -17.66 22.84
C LEU A 378 5.07 -18.89 23.35
#